data_AF-A0A372NQA2-F1
#
_entry.id   AF-A0A372NQA2-F1
#
_cell.length_a   1.000
_cell.length_b   1.000
_cell.length_c   1.000
_cell.angle_alpha   90.00
_cell.angle_beta   90.00
_cell.angle_gamma   90.00
#
_symmetry.space_group_name_H-M   'P 1'
#
loop_
_entity.id
_entity.type
_entity.pdbx_description
1 polymer ?
#
loop_
_entity_poly.entity_id
_entity_poly.type
_entity_poly.pdbx_seq_one_letter_code
_entity_poly.pdbx_strand_id
1 'polypeptide(L)'
;MGQDVAARGSERLRGKGLVRQRSLLAGLIFWLLFDQAKSNSPPRQLSGLTLNESTDLAYGVLKKVQHDVAGELVKKSSYFHPMQKPDSLIFDMDGTLWDAVDTYAYSWNLVFSEMGIDKTITRDVLAGMVGMEGKKVIEILMPEFDHDKRVEIYSTVNDRRHNLIREKGGILYDGVREGLKELAEHYPLFILSNCAKGIIRQFIDWAGIDDLIKDELAHGVNFMPKNHNIKLLMDKHGLQNPVYVGDTAGDGEQSRLAGIPFVFVSYGFGTTDDYDVKFDDFPSLVKYFTSL
;
A
#
# COMPACT_ATOMS: atom_id res chain seq x y z
N MET A 1 10.49 67.30 -27.25
CA MET A 1 10.53 66.22 -26.23
C MET A 1 9.69 65.06 -26.78
N GLY A 2 10.27 64.20 -27.61
CA GLY A 2 9.47 63.26 -28.41
C GLY A 2 10.29 62.19 -29.14
N GLN A 3 11.47 61.85 -28.62
CA GLN A 3 12.30 60.76 -29.13
C GLN A 3 12.99 60.08 -27.94
N ASP A 4 12.25 59.35 -27.11
CA ASP A 4 12.91 58.42 -26.16
C ASP A 4 12.03 57.29 -25.59
N VAL A 5 10.77 57.14 -26.04
CA VAL A 5 9.86 56.12 -25.51
C VAL A 5 9.78 54.87 -26.42
N ALA A 6 10.22 54.96 -27.67
CA ALA A 6 10.17 53.83 -28.61
C ALA A 6 11.35 52.83 -28.45
N ALA A 7 12.50 53.25 -27.90
CA ALA A 7 13.68 52.39 -27.78
C ALA A 7 13.56 51.36 -26.63
N ARG A 8 12.91 51.72 -25.52
CA ARG A 8 12.79 50.86 -24.31
C ARG A 8 11.76 49.74 -24.43
N GLY A 9 10.85 49.81 -25.41
CA GLY A 9 9.87 48.75 -25.69
C GLY A 9 10.42 47.57 -26.51
N SER A 10 11.44 47.81 -27.35
CA SER A 10 11.92 46.79 -28.29
C SER A 10 12.94 45.80 -27.68
N GLU A 11 13.66 46.19 -26.62
CA GLU A 11 14.58 45.30 -25.90
C GLU A 11 13.86 44.32 -24.97
N ARG A 12 12.73 44.72 -24.35
CA ARG A 12 11.96 43.85 -23.45
C ARG A 12 11.20 42.74 -24.18
N LEU A 13 10.86 42.93 -25.45
CA LEU A 13 10.20 41.91 -26.27
C LEU A 13 11.19 40.93 -26.92
N ARG A 14 12.42 41.37 -27.25
CA ARG A 14 13.48 40.46 -27.72
C ARG A 14 13.98 39.51 -26.62
N GLY A 15 14.08 39.97 -25.37
CA GLY A 15 14.50 39.14 -24.24
C GLY A 15 13.52 38.00 -23.90
N LYS A 16 12.21 38.24 -24.01
CA LYS A 16 11.18 37.22 -23.71
C LYS A 16 11.06 36.16 -24.82
N GLY A 17 11.28 36.53 -26.08
CA GLY A 17 11.32 35.58 -27.20
C GLY A 17 12.50 34.60 -27.12
N LEU A 18 13.68 35.11 -26.72
CA LEU A 18 14.90 34.31 -26.63
C LEU A 18 14.88 33.32 -25.45
N VAL A 19 14.29 33.71 -24.32
CA VAL A 19 14.12 32.82 -23.15
C VAL A 19 13.11 31.71 -23.44
N ARG A 20 12.04 31.99 -24.19
CA ARG A 20 11.03 31.00 -24.59
C ARG A 20 11.55 30.01 -25.64
N GLN A 21 12.40 30.46 -26.57
CA GLN A 21 13.07 29.56 -27.52
C GLN A 21 14.13 28.67 -26.84
N ARG A 22 14.89 29.17 -25.86
CA ARG A 22 15.87 28.37 -25.10
C ARG A 22 15.23 27.31 -24.22
N SER A 23 14.05 27.58 -23.65
CA SER A 23 13.30 26.61 -22.83
C SER A 23 12.62 25.53 -23.67
N LEU A 24 12.14 25.85 -24.87
CA LEU A 24 11.65 24.85 -25.84
C LEU A 24 12.78 23.96 -26.37
N LEU A 25 13.97 24.52 -26.65
CA LEU A 25 15.13 23.75 -27.11
C LEU A 25 15.67 22.82 -26.00
N ALA A 26 15.71 23.29 -24.75
CA ALA A 26 16.10 22.45 -23.60
C ALA A 26 15.09 21.32 -23.35
N GLY A 27 13.78 21.59 -23.48
CA GLY A 27 12.74 20.57 -23.38
C GLY A 27 12.80 19.53 -24.50
N LEU A 28 13.09 19.94 -25.73
CA LEU A 28 13.25 19.05 -26.88
C LEU A 28 14.50 18.16 -26.75
N ILE A 29 15.61 18.71 -26.26
CA ILE A 29 16.84 17.94 -25.99
C ILE A 29 16.60 16.94 -24.84
N PHE A 30 15.90 17.34 -23.78
CA PHE A 30 15.57 16.44 -22.67
C PHE A 30 14.66 15.29 -23.14
N TRP A 31 13.66 15.57 -23.97
CA TRP A 31 12.77 14.54 -24.52
C TRP A 31 13.49 13.59 -25.48
N LEU A 32 14.34 14.11 -26.38
CA LEU A 32 15.14 13.29 -27.31
C LEU A 32 16.14 12.38 -26.57
N LEU A 33 16.77 12.87 -25.50
CA LEU A 33 17.69 12.08 -24.68
C LEU A 33 16.96 11.04 -23.82
N PHE A 34 15.76 11.36 -23.33
CA PHE A 34 14.94 10.44 -22.55
C PHE A 34 14.34 9.31 -23.41
N ASP A 35 13.90 9.62 -24.63
CA ASP A 35 13.41 8.63 -25.61
C ASP A 35 14.56 7.70 -26.09
N GLN A 36 15.76 8.25 -26.24
CA GLN A 36 16.95 7.48 -26.59
C GLN A 36 17.43 6.54 -25.47
N ALA A 37 17.26 6.94 -24.19
CA ALA A 37 17.56 6.09 -23.04
C ALA A 37 16.60 4.89 -22.89
N LYS A 38 15.36 5.00 -23.39
CA LYS A 38 14.40 3.87 -23.40
C LYS A 38 14.64 2.85 -24.50
N SER A 39 15.28 3.23 -25.62
CA SER A 39 15.39 2.40 -26.83
C SER A 39 16.74 1.70 -27.04
N ASN A 40 17.71 1.85 -26.12
CA ASN A 40 19.05 1.24 -26.20
C ASN A 40 19.80 1.46 -27.54
N SER A 41 19.51 2.56 -28.24
CA SER A 41 20.08 2.87 -29.56
C SER A 41 21.26 3.87 -29.46
N PRO A 42 22.36 3.71 -30.22
CA PRO A 42 23.54 4.57 -30.12
C PRO A 42 23.28 6.03 -30.55
N PRO A 43 24.05 7.01 -30.03
CA PRO A 43 23.79 8.45 -30.22
C PRO A 43 23.89 8.88 -31.70
N ARG A 44 22.89 9.62 -32.20
CA ARG A 44 22.99 10.30 -33.49
C ARG A 44 23.78 11.60 -33.30
N GLN A 45 24.86 11.78 -34.07
CA GLN A 45 25.63 13.02 -34.07
C GLN A 45 24.78 14.17 -34.61
N LEU A 46 24.50 15.16 -33.76
CA LEU A 46 24.05 16.48 -34.18
C LEU A 46 25.30 17.33 -34.42
N SER A 47 25.67 17.53 -35.68
CA SER A 47 26.73 18.45 -36.09
C SER A 47 26.24 19.90 -35.99
N GLY A 48 26.98 20.76 -35.28
CA GLY A 48 26.87 22.22 -35.47
C GLY A 48 26.61 23.12 -34.25
N LEU A 49 26.96 22.73 -33.01
CA LEU A 49 26.95 23.66 -31.87
C LEU A 49 28.30 23.63 -31.15
N THR A 50 29.04 24.74 -31.21
CA THR A 50 30.22 24.96 -30.36
C THR A 50 29.77 25.14 -28.91
N LEU A 51 30.25 24.24 -28.05
CA LEU A 51 30.01 24.24 -26.61
C LEU A 51 30.73 25.45 -25.98
N ASN A 52 29.99 26.35 -25.32
CA ASN A 52 30.56 27.39 -24.45
C ASN A 52 30.54 26.90 -22.99
N GLU A 53 31.38 27.45 -22.11
CA GLU A 53 31.55 27.02 -20.70
C GLU A 53 30.24 26.82 -19.90
N SER A 54 29.15 27.48 -20.27
CA SER A 54 27.81 27.27 -19.67
C SER A 54 27.19 25.88 -19.96
N THR A 55 27.51 25.26 -21.11
CA THR A 55 27.05 23.90 -21.44
C THR A 55 27.85 22.84 -20.70
N ASP A 56 29.14 23.06 -20.44
CA ASP A 56 29.96 22.13 -19.64
C ASP A 56 29.51 22.10 -18.17
N LEU A 57 29.12 23.26 -17.62
CA LEU A 57 28.52 23.33 -16.28
C LEU A 57 27.18 22.58 -16.23
N ALA A 58 26.33 22.73 -17.26
CA ALA A 58 25.06 22.03 -17.35
C ALA A 58 25.24 20.51 -17.51
N TYR A 59 26.21 20.06 -18.33
CA TYR A 59 26.56 18.66 -18.47
C TYR A 59 27.19 18.08 -17.19
N GLY A 60 28.00 18.85 -16.46
CA GLY A 60 28.55 18.47 -15.17
C GLY A 60 27.47 18.28 -14.11
N VAL A 61 26.49 19.20 -14.04
CA VAL A 61 25.33 19.08 -13.15
C VAL A 61 24.44 17.91 -13.56
N LEU A 62 24.17 17.71 -14.85
CA LEU A 62 23.39 16.57 -15.34
C LEU A 62 24.08 15.23 -15.07
N LYS A 63 25.40 15.12 -15.24
CA LYS A 63 26.16 13.91 -14.87
C LYS A 63 26.16 13.66 -13.38
N LYS A 64 26.25 14.72 -12.56
CA LYS A 64 26.17 14.59 -11.10
C LYS A 64 24.77 14.17 -10.67
N VAL A 65 23.71 14.77 -11.21
CA VAL A 65 22.32 14.36 -10.96
C VAL A 65 22.07 12.94 -11.49
N GLN A 66 22.58 12.56 -12.67
CA GLN A 66 22.51 11.18 -13.15
C GLN A 66 23.28 10.21 -12.27
N HIS A 67 24.46 10.58 -11.75
CA HIS A 67 25.25 9.73 -10.87
C HIS A 67 24.63 9.62 -9.47
N ASP A 68 24.01 10.70 -8.97
CA ASP A 68 23.32 10.73 -7.68
C ASP A 68 21.99 9.98 -7.76
N VAL A 69 21.22 10.18 -8.84
CA VAL A 69 19.96 9.45 -9.12
C VAL A 69 20.25 7.99 -9.49
N ALA A 70 21.30 7.70 -10.27
CA ALA A 70 21.75 6.32 -10.49
C ALA A 70 22.31 5.72 -9.21
N GLY A 71 22.96 6.50 -8.35
CA GLY A 71 23.41 6.06 -7.03
C GLY A 71 22.24 5.73 -6.10
N GLU A 72 21.16 6.50 -6.12
CA GLU A 72 19.91 6.22 -5.41
C GLU A 72 19.14 5.04 -6.03
N LEU A 73 19.11 4.92 -7.36
CA LEU A 73 18.48 3.79 -8.07
C LEU A 73 19.27 2.49 -7.91
N VAL A 74 20.60 2.55 -7.89
CA VAL A 74 21.49 1.41 -7.60
C VAL A 74 21.39 1.03 -6.12
N LYS A 75 21.24 2.01 -5.20
CA LYS A 75 20.92 1.72 -3.79
C LYS A 75 19.56 1.06 -3.60
N LYS A 76 18.57 1.35 -4.45
CA LYS A 76 17.29 0.62 -4.47
C LYS A 76 17.38 -0.80 -5.06
N SER A 77 18.48 -1.17 -5.71
CA SER A 77 18.55 -2.41 -6.51
C SER A 77 19.52 -3.48 -6.00
N SER A 78 20.32 -3.31 -4.94
CA SER A 78 21.32 -4.36 -4.63
C SER A 78 21.88 -4.46 -3.20
N TYR A 79 21.13 -4.12 -2.15
CA TYR A 79 21.52 -4.53 -0.80
C TYR A 79 20.35 -5.22 -0.10
N PHE A 80 20.31 -6.54 -0.24
CA PHE A 80 19.62 -7.43 0.70
C PHE A 80 20.29 -7.20 2.07
N HIS A 81 19.81 -6.22 2.84
CA HIS A 81 20.09 -6.21 4.27
C HIS A 81 19.19 -7.30 4.84
N PRO A 82 19.74 -8.42 5.35
CA PRO A 82 18.90 -9.39 6.03
C PRO A 82 18.14 -8.65 7.14
N MET A 83 16.82 -8.81 7.14
CA MET A 83 15.97 -8.21 8.17
C MET A 83 16.53 -8.59 9.54
N GLN A 84 16.66 -7.62 10.43
CA GLN A 84 16.95 -7.93 11.82
C GLN A 84 15.83 -8.82 12.38
N LYS A 85 16.20 -9.87 13.12
CA LYS A 85 15.22 -10.73 13.78
C LYS A 85 14.19 -9.89 14.55
N PRO A 86 12.89 -9.98 14.22
CA PRO A 86 11.87 -9.23 14.94
C PRO A 86 11.68 -9.78 16.34
N ASP A 87 11.09 -9.00 17.23
CA ASP A 87 10.68 -9.51 18.54
C ASP A 87 9.24 -10.06 18.54
N SER A 88 8.45 -9.73 17.52
CA SER A 88 7.03 -10.05 17.41
C SER A 88 6.52 -9.89 15.98
N LEU A 89 5.43 -10.58 15.66
CA LEU A 89 4.78 -10.55 14.34
C LEU A 89 3.35 -10.04 14.48
N ILE A 90 3.00 -9.01 13.72
CA ILE A 90 1.64 -8.47 13.64
C ILE A 90 1.07 -8.80 12.26
N PHE A 91 0.00 -9.59 12.20
CA PHE A 91 -0.62 -9.99 10.95
C PHE A 91 -1.87 -9.15 10.65
N ASP A 92 -2.06 -8.75 9.39
CA ASP A 92 -3.41 -8.53 8.89
C ASP A 92 -4.17 -9.86 8.81
N MET A 93 -5.47 -9.79 8.55
CA MET A 93 -6.37 -10.93 8.57
C MET A 93 -6.88 -11.27 7.17
N ASP A 94 -7.76 -10.44 6.61
CA ASP A 94 -8.33 -10.64 5.27
C ASP A 94 -7.23 -10.49 4.21
N GLY A 95 -7.03 -11.49 3.35
CA GLY A 95 -5.98 -11.46 2.31
C GLY A 95 -4.61 -11.94 2.79
N THR A 96 -4.41 -12.05 4.10
CA THR A 96 -3.13 -12.47 4.69
C THR A 96 -3.23 -13.84 5.36
N LEU A 97 -4.21 -14.04 6.24
CA LEU A 97 -4.44 -15.31 6.96
C LEU A 97 -5.59 -16.11 6.37
N TRP A 98 -6.58 -15.44 5.79
CA TRP A 98 -7.75 -16.09 5.20
C TRP A 98 -8.43 -15.28 4.11
N ASP A 99 -9.35 -15.95 3.43
CA ASP A 99 -10.27 -15.41 2.45
C ASP A 99 -11.71 -15.65 2.90
N ALA A 100 -12.38 -14.60 3.36
CA ALA A 100 -13.78 -14.66 3.80
C ALA A 100 -14.73 -13.91 2.86
N VAL A 101 -14.30 -13.58 1.64
CA VAL A 101 -15.02 -12.66 0.74
C VAL A 101 -16.41 -13.19 0.38
N ASP A 102 -16.56 -14.49 0.15
CA ASP A 102 -17.86 -15.10 -0.16
C ASP A 102 -18.84 -14.99 1.01
N THR A 103 -18.37 -15.20 2.24
CA THR A 103 -19.18 -15.01 3.45
C THR A 103 -19.57 -13.55 3.64
N TYR A 104 -18.67 -12.61 3.29
CA TYR A 104 -18.96 -11.18 3.34
C TYR A 104 -20.00 -10.79 2.29
N ALA A 105 -19.85 -11.25 1.03
CA ALA A 105 -20.83 -11.05 -0.03
C ALA A 105 -22.20 -11.58 0.36
N TYR A 106 -22.23 -12.78 0.95
CA TYR A 106 -23.47 -13.37 1.46
C TYR A 106 -24.13 -12.50 2.53
N SER A 107 -23.35 -11.96 3.48
CA SER A 107 -23.90 -11.07 4.53
C SER A 107 -24.55 -9.80 3.95
N TRP A 108 -23.96 -9.21 2.90
CA TRP A 108 -24.53 -8.06 2.20
C TRP A 108 -25.83 -8.42 1.49
N ASN A 109 -25.82 -9.49 0.69
CA ASN A 109 -26.96 -9.90 -0.12
C ASN A 109 -28.15 -10.32 0.74
N LEU A 110 -27.90 -10.95 1.89
CA LEU A 110 -28.93 -11.29 2.86
C LEU A 110 -29.64 -10.03 3.36
N VAL A 111 -28.89 -9.02 3.82
CA VAL A 111 -29.48 -7.78 4.34
C VAL A 111 -30.16 -6.98 3.24
N PHE A 112 -29.59 -6.90 2.04
CA PHE A 112 -30.24 -6.23 0.91
C PHE A 112 -31.58 -6.88 0.57
N SER A 113 -31.65 -8.22 0.55
CA SER A 113 -32.91 -8.93 0.35
C SER A 113 -33.91 -8.67 1.48
N GLU A 114 -33.48 -8.68 2.75
CA GLU A 114 -34.35 -8.41 3.91
C GLU A 114 -34.91 -6.97 3.89
N MET A 115 -34.12 -6.01 3.41
CA MET A 115 -34.48 -4.59 3.35
C MET A 115 -35.15 -4.18 2.04
N GLY A 116 -35.35 -5.10 1.09
CA GLY A 116 -35.93 -4.81 -0.23
C GLY A 116 -35.04 -3.92 -1.11
N ILE A 117 -33.72 -3.94 -0.91
CA ILE A 117 -32.75 -3.21 -1.72
C ILE A 117 -32.43 -4.06 -2.95
N ASP A 118 -32.80 -3.56 -4.14
CA ASP A 118 -32.52 -4.23 -5.42
C ASP A 118 -31.06 -4.04 -5.85
N LYS A 119 -30.18 -4.77 -5.15
CA LYS A 119 -28.73 -4.76 -5.38
C LYS A 119 -28.16 -6.12 -5.03
N THR A 120 -27.13 -6.54 -5.76
CA THR A 120 -26.36 -7.76 -5.46
C THR A 120 -24.88 -7.43 -5.43
N ILE A 121 -24.23 -7.85 -4.36
CA ILE A 121 -22.79 -7.75 -4.16
C ILE A 121 -22.17 -9.08 -4.55
N THR A 122 -21.26 -9.04 -5.53
CA THR A 122 -20.50 -10.21 -5.96
C THR A 122 -19.17 -10.30 -5.20
N ARG A 123 -18.56 -11.49 -5.23
CA ARG A 123 -17.21 -11.73 -4.71
C ARG A 123 -16.20 -10.76 -5.32
N ASP A 124 -16.17 -10.61 -6.64
CA ASP A 124 -15.21 -9.75 -7.35
C ASP A 124 -15.29 -8.29 -6.92
N VAL A 125 -16.51 -7.78 -6.69
CA VAL A 125 -16.71 -6.41 -6.20
C VAL A 125 -16.11 -6.23 -4.81
N LEU A 126 -16.31 -7.17 -3.89
CA LEU A 126 -15.76 -7.07 -2.54
C LEU A 126 -14.26 -7.35 -2.49
N ALA A 127 -13.75 -8.29 -3.29
CA ALA A 127 -12.34 -8.61 -3.37
C ALA A 127 -11.51 -7.36 -3.71
N GLY A 128 -11.99 -6.53 -4.65
CA GLY A 128 -11.37 -5.25 -4.99
C GLY A 128 -11.45 -4.16 -3.90
N MET A 129 -12.12 -4.44 -2.78
CA MET A 129 -12.28 -3.53 -1.64
C MET A 129 -11.69 -4.07 -0.34
N VAL A 130 -11.10 -5.27 -0.35
CA VAL A 130 -10.42 -5.84 0.83
C VAL A 130 -9.27 -4.90 1.26
N GLY A 131 -9.09 -4.75 2.57
CA GLY A 131 -8.15 -3.81 3.18
C GLY A 131 -8.66 -2.37 3.31
N MET A 132 -9.71 -1.97 2.57
CA MET A 132 -10.28 -0.63 2.70
C MET A 132 -11.03 -0.43 4.03
N GLU A 133 -11.02 0.80 4.53
CA GLU A 133 -11.85 1.18 5.67
C GLU A 133 -13.34 1.07 5.35
N GLY A 134 -14.13 0.59 6.32
CA GLY A 134 -15.57 0.37 6.14
C GLY A 134 -16.34 1.60 5.64
N LYS A 135 -15.94 2.81 6.04
CA LYS A 135 -16.55 4.06 5.56
C LYS A 135 -16.40 4.22 4.04
N LYS A 136 -15.22 3.94 3.50
CA LYS A 136 -14.96 4.00 2.06
C LYS A 136 -15.73 2.90 1.32
N VAL A 137 -15.81 1.70 1.89
CA VAL A 137 -16.56 0.58 1.32
C VAL A 137 -18.04 0.94 1.17
N ILE A 138 -18.69 1.48 2.21
CA ILE A 138 -20.12 1.80 2.14
C ILE A 138 -20.41 2.96 1.18
N GLU A 139 -19.49 3.90 1.02
CA GLU A 139 -19.60 4.98 0.04
C GLU A 139 -19.56 4.46 -1.41
N ILE A 140 -18.68 3.49 -1.69
CA ILE A 140 -18.56 2.88 -3.02
C ILE A 140 -19.72 1.91 -3.30
N LEU A 141 -20.12 1.10 -2.32
CA LEU A 141 -21.16 0.09 -2.48
C LEU A 141 -22.57 0.67 -2.53
N MET A 142 -22.81 1.83 -1.93
CA MET A 142 -24.15 2.39 -1.75
C MET A 142 -24.21 3.90 -2.05
N PRO A 143 -23.69 4.38 -3.20
CA PRO A 143 -23.64 5.81 -3.52
C PRO A 143 -25.02 6.48 -3.56
N GLU A 144 -26.08 5.71 -3.80
CA GLU A 144 -27.48 6.15 -3.86
C GLU A 144 -28.09 6.55 -2.50
N PHE A 145 -27.54 6.05 -1.39
CA PHE A 145 -28.01 6.35 -0.04
C PHE A 145 -27.22 7.50 0.59
N ASP A 146 -27.81 8.23 1.54
CA ASP A 146 -27.07 9.20 2.35
C ASP A 146 -26.18 8.51 3.39
N HIS A 147 -25.36 9.29 4.10
CA HIS A 147 -24.40 8.76 5.06
C HIS A 147 -25.07 7.95 6.18
N ASP A 148 -26.14 8.49 6.77
CA ASP A 148 -26.81 7.88 7.91
C ASP A 148 -27.44 6.55 7.50
N LYS A 149 -28.07 6.49 6.32
CA LYS A 149 -28.66 5.25 5.81
C LYS A 149 -27.60 4.20 5.46
N ARG A 150 -26.46 4.60 4.88
CA ARG A 150 -25.33 3.68 4.63
C ARG A 150 -24.81 3.07 5.93
N VAL A 151 -24.68 3.88 6.98
CA VAL A 151 -24.20 3.42 8.30
C VAL A 151 -25.20 2.44 8.93
N GLU A 152 -26.51 2.74 8.85
CA GLU A 152 -27.57 1.84 9.34
C GLU A 152 -27.52 0.46 8.65
N ILE A 153 -27.46 0.46 7.32
CA ILE A 153 -27.39 -0.78 6.53
C ILE A 153 -26.11 -1.54 6.88
N TYR A 154 -24.97 -0.85 6.94
CA TYR A 154 -23.68 -1.48 7.24
C TYR A 154 -23.62 -2.07 8.64
N SER A 155 -24.22 -1.40 9.63
CA SER A 155 -24.35 -1.96 10.99
C SER A 155 -25.13 -3.27 10.94
N THR A 156 -26.27 -3.30 10.24
CA THR A 156 -27.11 -4.49 10.09
C THR A 156 -26.35 -5.63 9.40
N VAL A 157 -25.57 -5.31 8.35
CA VAL A 157 -24.70 -6.28 7.67
C VAL A 157 -23.64 -6.84 8.61
N ASN A 158 -22.98 -6.00 9.41
CA ASN A 158 -21.96 -6.47 10.35
C ASN A 158 -22.55 -7.36 11.44
N ASP A 159 -23.74 -7.02 11.96
CA ASP A 159 -24.44 -7.83 12.96
C ASP A 159 -24.81 -9.22 12.41
N ARG A 160 -25.32 -9.28 11.16
CA ARG A 160 -25.57 -10.56 10.48
C ARG A 160 -24.27 -11.33 10.23
N ARG A 161 -23.22 -10.63 9.82
CA ARG A 161 -21.91 -11.21 9.52
C ARG A 161 -21.29 -11.91 10.72
N HIS A 162 -21.46 -11.39 11.93
CA HIS A 162 -20.93 -12.04 13.14
C HIS A 162 -21.39 -13.50 13.26
N ASN A 163 -22.68 -13.78 13.02
CA ASN A 163 -23.21 -15.14 13.06
C ASN A 163 -22.75 -15.96 11.84
N LEU A 164 -22.76 -15.35 10.65
CA LEU A 164 -22.38 -16.03 9.42
C LEU A 164 -20.92 -16.48 9.39
N ILE A 165 -20.00 -15.76 10.02
CA ILE A 165 -18.60 -16.20 10.13
C ILE A 165 -18.51 -17.50 10.93
N ARG A 166 -19.27 -17.66 12.00
CA ARG A 166 -19.27 -18.91 12.78
C ARG A 166 -19.82 -20.09 11.98
N GLU A 167 -20.84 -19.85 11.17
CA GLU A 167 -21.53 -20.90 10.40
C GLU A 167 -20.83 -21.27 9.10
N LYS A 168 -20.33 -20.26 8.37
CA LYS A 168 -19.79 -20.41 7.00
C LYS A 168 -18.27 -20.30 6.96
N GLY A 169 -17.67 -19.53 7.86
CA GLY A 169 -16.24 -19.32 7.90
C GLY A 169 -15.69 -18.58 6.68
N GLY A 170 -14.46 -18.92 6.35
CA GLY A 170 -13.77 -18.54 5.12
C GLY A 170 -12.83 -19.67 4.71
N ILE A 171 -11.86 -19.36 3.87
CA ILE A 171 -10.79 -20.28 3.47
C ILE A 171 -9.51 -19.79 4.13
N LEU A 172 -8.92 -20.59 5.03
CA LEU A 172 -7.55 -20.32 5.49
C LEU A 172 -6.60 -20.53 4.32
N TYR A 173 -5.63 -19.64 4.13
CA TYR A 173 -4.59 -19.88 3.15
C TYR A 173 -3.74 -21.09 3.54
N ASP A 174 -3.18 -21.76 2.55
CA ASP A 174 -2.42 -22.99 2.72
C ASP A 174 -1.28 -22.81 3.75
N GLY A 175 -1.27 -23.68 4.76
CA GLY A 175 -0.25 -23.68 5.82
C GLY A 175 -0.40 -22.60 6.89
N VAL A 176 -1.42 -21.74 6.86
CA VAL A 176 -1.61 -20.69 7.87
C VAL A 176 -1.76 -21.27 9.27
N ARG A 177 -2.61 -22.28 9.44
CA ARG A 177 -2.89 -22.87 10.76
C ARG A 177 -1.66 -23.50 11.38
N GLU A 178 -0.94 -24.31 10.61
CA GLU A 178 0.26 -25.02 11.04
C GLU A 178 1.42 -24.03 11.23
N GLY A 179 1.56 -23.08 10.31
CA GLY A 179 2.60 -22.07 10.35
C GLY A 179 2.46 -21.10 11.53
N LEU A 180 1.25 -20.68 11.88
CA LEU A 180 1.02 -19.87 13.08
C LEU A 180 1.42 -20.62 14.36
N LYS A 181 1.21 -21.94 14.43
CA LYS A 181 1.67 -22.74 15.58
C LYS A 181 3.19 -22.74 15.67
N GLU A 182 3.87 -22.98 14.55
CA GLU A 182 5.33 -22.97 14.50
C GLU A 182 5.88 -21.58 14.87
N LEU A 183 5.33 -20.52 14.30
CA LEU A 183 5.75 -19.15 14.61
C LEU A 183 5.52 -18.78 16.08
N ALA A 184 4.45 -19.26 16.71
CA ALA A 184 4.14 -19.00 18.11
C ALA A 184 5.17 -19.60 19.08
N GLU A 185 5.92 -20.63 18.66
CA GLU A 185 7.05 -21.16 19.44
C GLU A 185 8.25 -20.20 19.48
N HIS A 186 8.33 -19.27 18.53
CA HIS A 186 9.46 -18.35 18.36
C HIS A 186 9.11 -16.88 18.62
N TYR A 187 7.87 -16.47 18.40
CA TYR A 187 7.42 -15.08 18.42
C TYR A 187 6.05 -14.93 19.09
N PRO A 188 5.82 -13.86 19.87
CA PRO A 188 4.47 -13.39 20.16
C PRO A 188 3.77 -12.96 18.86
N LEU A 189 2.56 -13.47 18.65
CA LEU A 189 1.77 -13.19 17.45
C LEU A 189 0.59 -12.27 17.78
N PHE A 190 0.33 -11.31 16.92
CA PHE A 190 -0.76 -10.35 17.05
C PHE A 190 -1.58 -10.31 15.76
N ILE A 191 -2.86 -9.96 15.86
CA ILE A 191 -3.70 -9.71 14.67
C ILE A 191 -4.24 -8.28 14.74
N LEU A 192 -4.05 -7.53 13.66
CA LEU A 192 -4.50 -6.15 13.58
C LEU A 192 -5.08 -5.87 12.20
N SER A 193 -6.35 -5.49 12.13
CA SER A 193 -7.08 -5.37 10.87
C SER A 193 -8.05 -4.18 10.82
N ASN A 194 -8.39 -3.73 9.61
CA ASN A 194 -9.35 -2.65 9.37
C ASN A 194 -10.83 -3.07 9.55
N CYS A 195 -11.07 -4.31 9.97
CA CYS A 195 -12.41 -4.86 10.09
C CYS A 195 -13.26 -4.20 11.21
N ALA A 196 -14.54 -4.55 11.23
CA ALA A 196 -15.46 -4.15 12.30
C ALA A 196 -15.09 -4.83 13.64
N LYS A 197 -15.58 -4.24 14.74
CA LYS A 197 -15.37 -4.77 16.08
C LYS A 197 -15.85 -6.23 16.18
N GLY A 198 -15.06 -7.07 16.86
CA GLY A 198 -15.38 -8.47 17.12
C GLY A 198 -15.10 -9.41 15.94
N ILE A 199 -14.88 -8.92 14.72
CA ILE A 199 -14.65 -9.81 13.56
C ILE A 199 -13.35 -10.62 13.73
N ILE A 200 -12.26 -10.00 14.20
CA ILE A 200 -11.00 -10.73 14.47
C ILE A 200 -11.25 -11.85 15.48
N ARG A 201 -12.02 -11.59 16.55
CA ARG A 201 -12.33 -12.60 17.56
C ARG A 201 -13.09 -13.79 16.96
N GLN A 202 -14.05 -13.52 16.09
CA GLN A 202 -14.82 -14.57 15.39
C GLN A 202 -13.92 -15.40 14.46
N PHE A 203 -12.98 -14.75 13.77
CA PHE A 203 -11.96 -15.43 12.99
C PHE A 203 -11.08 -16.34 13.87
N ILE A 204 -10.55 -15.82 14.98
CA ILE A 204 -9.70 -16.58 15.92
C ILE A 204 -10.44 -17.82 16.43
N ASP A 205 -11.69 -17.65 16.88
CA ASP A 205 -12.53 -18.74 17.39
C ASP A 205 -12.81 -19.79 16.30
N TRP A 206 -13.22 -19.34 15.11
CA TRP A 206 -13.52 -20.23 13.97
C TRP A 206 -12.27 -20.97 13.48
N ALA A 207 -11.15 -20.27 13.42
CA ALA A 207 -9.86 -20.82 13.05
C ALA A 207 -9.25 -21.66 14.18
N GLY A 208 -9.77 -21.65 15.42
CA GLY A 208 -9.24 -22.44 16.53
C GLY A 208 -7.76 -22.14 16.81
N ILE A 209 -7.41 -20.86 16.84
CA ILE A 209 -6.03 -20.36 17.06
C ILE A 209 -5.92 -19.43 18.29
N ASP A 210 -6.92 -19.45 19.19
CA ASP A 210 -6.98 -18.57 20.37
C ASP A 210 -5.69 -18.63 21.22
N ASP A 211 -5.20 -19.83 21.49
CA ASP A 211 -3.98 -20.04 22.30
C ASP A 211 -2.69 -19.53 21.63
N LEU A 212 -2.72 -19.17 20.34
CA LEU A 212 -1.56 -18.72 19.57
C LEU A 212 -1.44 -17.20 19.50
N ILE A 213 -2.56 -16.47 19.67
CA ILE A 213 -2.63 -15.02 19.45
C ILE A 213 -2.56 -14.29 20.80
N LYS A 214 -1.57 -13.41 20.94
CA LYS A 214 -1.30 -12.69 22.19
C LYS A 214 -2.29 -11.56 22.46
N ASP A 215 -2.69 -10.86 21.40
CA ASP A 215 -3.69 -9.79 21.44
C ASP A 215 -4.15 -9.45 20.01
N GLU A 216 -5.30 -8.79 19.91
CA GLU A 216 -5.87 -8.35 18.66
C GLU A 216 -6.42 -6.93 18.72
N LEU A 217 -6.40 -6.23 17.58
CA LEU A 217 -6.98 -4.89 17.50
C LEU A 217 -7.61 -4.61 16.13
N ALA A 218 -8.92 -4.36 16.15
CA ALA A 218 -9.67 -3.99 14.95
C ALA A 218 -9.90 -2.48 14.90
N HIS A 219 -9.89 -1.88 13.69
CA HIS A 219 -10.30 -0.49 13.47
C HIS A 219 -11.65 -0.18 14.14
N GLY A 220 -12.63 -1.09 14.07
CA GLY A 220 -13.95 -0.90 14.69
C GLY A 220 -13.95 -0.76 16.22
N VAL A 221 -12.82 -0.97 16.92
CA VAL A 221 -12.72 -0.78 18.38
C VAL A 221 -12.62 0.69 18.76
N ASN A 222 -11.83 1.48 18.03
CA ASN A 222 -11.52 2.87 18.37
C ASN A 222 -11.61 3.84 17.18
N PHE A 223 -11.86 3.33 15.98
CA PHE A 223 -11.93 4.08 14.72
C PHE A 223 -10.64 4.85 14.37
N MET A 224 -9.51 4.39 14.91
CA MET A 224 -8.20 4.96 14.62
C MET A 224 -7.54 4.19 13.47
N PRO A 225 -6.73 4.87 12.63
CA PRO A 225 -6.04 4.24 11.51
C PRO A 225 -5.06 3.16 11.97
N LYS A 226 -4.73 2.27 11.05
CA LYS A 226 -3.93 1.07 11.31
C LYS A 226 -2.56 1.40 11.93
N ASN A 227 -1.88 2.45 11.46
CA ASN A 227 -0.62 2.93 12.01
C ASN A 227 -0.69 3.34 13.49
N HIS A 228 -1.81 3.94 13.93
CA HIS A 228 -2.04 4.27 15.33
C HIS A 228 -2.23 3.00 16.15
N ASN A 229 -3.02 2.06 15.65
CA ASN A 229 -3.30 0.79 16.33
C ASN A 229 -2.05 -0.09 16.44
N ILE A 230 -1.15 -0.06 15.46
CA ILE A 230 0.17 -0.71 15.55
C ILE A 230 0.94 -0.15 16.74
N LYS A 231 1.06 1.18 16.85
CA LYS A 231 1.75 1.83 17.99
C LYS A 231 1.09 1.51 19.32
N LEU A 232 -0.24 1.43 19.35
CA LEU A 232 -0.97 1.05 20.58
C LEU A 232 -0.63 -0.38 21.04
N LEU A 233 -0.53 -1.34 20.12
CA LEU A 233 -0.05 -2.69 20.45
C LEU A 233 1.40 -2.69 20.92
N MET A 234 2.27 -1.91 20.27
CA MET A 234 3.66 -1.75 20.67
C MET A 234 3.78 -1.24 22.10
N ASP A 235 3.10 -0.14 22.42
CA ASP A 235 3.11 0.47 23.74
C ASP A 235 2.53 -0.47 24.80
N LYS A 236 1.42 -1.15 24.50
CA LYS A 236 0.72 -2.06 25.43
C LYS A 236 1.56 -3.28 25.80
N HIS A 237 2.32 -3.83 24.85
CA HIS A 237 3.08 -5.07 25.02
C HIS A 237 4.60 -4.87 25.10
N GLY A 238 5.08 -3.62 25.05
CA GLY A 238 6.50 -3.29 25.09
C GLY A 238 7.28 -3.75 23.86
N LEU A 239 6.63 -3.85 22.69
CA LEU A 239 7.27 -4.32 21.45
C LEU A 239 8.28 -3.27 20.96
N GLN A 240 9.52 -3.69 20.71
CA GLN A 240 10.63 -2.84 20.28
C GLN A 240 10.90 -2.95 18.79
N ASN A 241 10.75 -4.14 18.20
CA ASN A 241 11.03 -4.41 16.79
C ASN A 241 9.99 -5.37 16.18
N PRO A 242 8.69 -5.02 16.19
CA PRO A 242 7.69 -5.81 15.51
C PRO A 242 7.82 -5.64 13.99
N VAL A 243 7.30 -6.61 13.25
CA VAL A 243 7.04 -6.45 11.81
C VAL A 243 5.56 -6.65 11.52
N TYR A 244 5.09 -5.94 10.50
CA TYR A 244 3.73 -6.09 10.02
C TYR A 244 3.70 -6.98 8.78
N VAL A 245 2.82 -7.97 8.76
CA VAL A 245 2.60 -8.88 7.64
C VAL A 245 1.23 -8.59 7.03
N GLY A 246 1.18 -8.24 5.74
CA GLY A 246 -0.06 -7.86 5.06
C GLY A 246 0.02 -8.05 3.55
N ASP A 247 -1.13 -7.97 2.87
CA ASP A 247 -1.25 -8.21 1.43
C ASP A 247 -1.62 -6.97 0.62
N THR A 248 -1.76 -5.80 1.24
CA THR A 248 -2.17 -4.58 0.52
C THR A 248 -1.11 -3.49 0.56
N ALA A 249 -1.13 -2.61 -0.46
CA ALA A 249 -0.35 -1.37 -0.42
C ALA A 249 -0.72 -0.49 0.77
N GLY A 250 -1.97 -0.56 1.24
CA GLY A 250 -2.44 0.14 2.44
C GLY A 250 -1.72 -0.34 3.69
N ASP A 251 -1.45 -1.64 3.81
CA ASP A 251 -0.67 -2.19 4.93
C ASP A 251 0.76 -1.68 4.92
N GLY A 252 1.38 -1.64 3.73
CA GLY A 252 2.70 -1.04 3.54
C GLY A 252 2.73 0.41 3.99
N GLU A 253 1.81 1.25 3.48
CA GLU A 253 1.72 2.66 3.87
C GLU A 253 1.55 2.84 5.38
N GLN A 254 0.67 2.06 6.00
CA GLN A 254 0.39 2.16 7.44
C GLN A 254 1.58 1.68 8.29
N SER A 255 2.30 0.65 7.83
CA SER A 255 3.53 0.17 8.47
C SER A 255 4.64 1.22 8.42
N ARG A 256 4.80 1.90 7.27
CA ARG A 256 5.75 3.02 7.11
C ARG A 256 5.42 4.18 8.04
N LEU A 257 4.14 4.55 8.15
CA LEU A 257 3.67 5.58 9.07
C LEU A 257 3.83 5.18 10.56
N ALA A 258 3.76 3.89 10.84
CA ALA A 258 4.06 3.34 12.16
C ALA A 258 5.57 3.31 12.47
N GLY A 259 6.40 3.30 11.43
CA GLY A 259 7.86 3.24 11.55
C GLY A 259 8.40 1.82 11.71
N ILE A 260 7.67 0.81 11.22
CA ILE A 260 8.05 -0.61 11.34
C ILE A 260 8.21 -1.27 9.96
N PRO A 261 8.99 -2.35 9.85
CA PRO A 261 9.13 -3.06 8.59
C PRO A 261 7.82 -3.72 8.15
N PHE A 262 7.63 -3.78 6.83
CA PHE A 262 6.49 -4.37 6.17
C PHE A 262 6.91 -5.62 5.39
N VAL A 263 6.24 -6.72 5.71
CA VAL A 263 6.35 -8.00 5.03
C VAL A 263 5.12 -8.17 4.16
N PHE A 264 5.34 -8.17 2.85
CA PHE A 264 4.28 -8.33 1.87
C PHE A 264 4.05 -9.81 1.56
N VAL A 265 2.79 -10.25 1.60
CA VAL A 265 2.37 -11.54 1.06
C VAL A 265 1.59 -11.35 -0.23
N SER A 266 2.00 -12.01 -1.30
CA SER A 266 1.49 -11.73 -2.66
C SER A 266 0.30 -12.60 -3.08
N TYR A 267 -0.07 -13.58 -2.27
CA TYR A 267 -1.19 -14.50 -2.54
C TYR A 267 -2.56 -13.91 -2.15
N GLY A 268 -2.59 -12.73 -1.53
CA GLY A 268 -3.79 -12.03 -1.11
C GLY A 268 -4.49 -11.26 -2.24
N PHE A 269 -5.16 -10.18 -1.87
CA PHE A 269 -5.99 -9.37 -2.78
C PHE A 269 -5.26 -8.15 -3.35
N GLY A 270 -4.28 -7.63 -2.62
CA GLY A 270 -3.55 -6.42 -3.00
C GLY A 270 -2.28 -6.68 -3.82
N THR A 271 -1.70 -5.58 -4.29
CA THR A 271 -0.39 -5.56 -4.95
C THR A 271 0.39 -4.34 -4.46
N THR A 272 1.70 -4.48 -4.31
CA THR A 272 2.60 -3.38 -3.95
C THR A 272 4.05 -3.72 -4.31
N ASP A 273 4.81 -2.69 -4.68
CA ASP A 273 6.26 -2.77 -4.86
C ASP A 273 7.03 -2.12 -3.69
N ASP A 274 6.32 -1.56 -2.69
CA ASP A 274 6.91 -1.01 -1.47
C ASP A 274 6.76 -2.02 -0.32
N TYR A 275 7.81 -2.81 -0.11
CA TYR A 275 7.93 -3.79 0.96
C TYR A 275 9.40 -3.98 1.36
N ASP A 276 9.64 -4.44 2.59
CA ASP A 276 11.00 -4.80 3.04
C ASP A 276 11.35 -6.25 2.67
N VAL A 277 10.37 -7.15 2.80
CA VAL A 277 10.47 -8.56 2.39
C VAL A 277 9.15 -9.00 1.78
N LYS A 278 9.21 -9.91 0.80
CA LYS A 278 8.04 -10.47 0.10
C LYS A 278 8.04 -11.98 0.17
N PHE A 279 6.86 -12.56 0.34
CA PHE A 279 6.61 -14.01 0.23
C PHE A 279 5.45 -14.29 -0.71
N ASP A 280 5.55 -15.39 -1.46
CA ASP A 280 4.51 -15.84 -2.39
C ASP A 280 3.60 -16.93 -1.79
N ASP A 281 3.95 -17.43 -0.61
CA ASP A 281 3.19 -18.41 0.16
C ASP A 281 3.51 -18.30 1.66
N PHE A 282 2.56 -18.68 2.52
CA PHE A 282 2.73 -18.61 3.98
C PHE A 282 3.80 -19.58 4.52
N PRO A 283 3.95 -20.83 4.02
CA PRO A 283 5.03 -21.73 4.45
C PRO A 283 6.45 -21.16 4.26
N SER A 284 6.71 -20.46 3.15
CA SER A 284 7.98 -19.79 2.88
C SER A 284 8.25 -18.66 3.89
N LEU A 285 7.21 -17.90 4.26
CA LEU A 285 7.29 -16.90 5.33
C LEU A 285 7.68 -17.54 6.66
N VAL A 286 7.01 -18.63 7.04
CA VAL A 286 7.28 -19.37 8.29
C VAL A 286 8.73 -19.82 8.34
N LYS A 287 9.18 -20.52 7.30
CA LYS A 287 10.56 -21.03 7.20
C LYS A 287 11.61 -19.91 7.32
N TYR A 288 11.33 -18.74 6.75
CA TYR A 288 12.23 -17.60 6.87
C TYR A 288 12.33 -17.14 8.33
N PHE A 289 11.21 -16.84 8.97
CA PHE A 289 11.20 -16.31 10.33
C PHE A 289 11.68 -17.31 11.38
N THR A 290 11.47 -18.61 11.21
CA THR A 290 11.99 -19.63 12.14
C THR A 290 13.50 -19.86 11.97
N SER A 291 14.09 -19.40 10.87
CA SER A 291 15.53 -19.48 10.61
C SER A 291 16.36 -18.27 11.05
N LEU A 292 15.71 -17.15 11.44
CA LEU A 292 16.38 -15.95 11.97
C LEU A 292 16.84 -16.13 13.41
#